data_AF-A0A930F077-F1
#
_entry.id   AF-A0A930F077-F1
#
_cell.length_a   1.000
_cell.length_b   1.000
_cell.length_c   1.000
_cell.angle_alpha   90.00
_cell.angle_beta   90.00
_cell.angle_gamma   90.00
#
_symmetry.space_group_name_H-M   'P 1'
#
loop_
_entity.id
_entity.type
_entity.pdbx_description
1 polymer ?
#
loop_
_entity_poly.entity_id
_entity_poly.type
_entity_poly.pdbx_seq_one_letter_code
_entity_poly.pdbx_strand_id
1 'polypeptide(L)'
;IVPTTEEKPFADSDKTTGLLVLEEKLVELMLKYGDRILTRRDSENNSYQTTVIEEIIHHFQEDDCEILTETNRKIIDEVRQGLEQNEIRSGNFFFGLMDEDISGKIADALVENYETSDWRKFNIYFRTEDEVLDKVVRDVILRHKREYVLKLIEDLKKSLDETEEKAEIYEQITKLNQLRIKIDQKLFRNL
;
A
#
# COMPACT_ATOMS: atom_id res chain seq x y z
N ILE A 1 -24.35 -42.53 -2.03
CA ILE A 1 -24.45 -41.30 -1.22
C ILE A 1 -23.27 -40.45 -1.64
N VAL A 2 -23.52 -39.43 -2.45
CA VAL A 2 -22.50 -38.44 -2.87
C VAL A 2 -22.66 -37.27 -1.90
N PRO A 3 -21.61 -36.78 -1.23
CA PRO A 3 -21.72 -35.55 -0.49
C PRO A 3 -21.58 -34.38 -1.48
N THR A 4 -22.62 -33.57 -1.50
CA THR A 4 -22.69 -32.28 -2.17
C THR A 4 -21.71 -31.32 -1.49
N THR A 5 -20.65 -30.92 -2.17
CA THR A 5 -19.85 -29.76 -1.75
C THR A 5 -20.37 -28.55 -2.51
N GLU A 6 -21.35 -27.88 -1.91
CA GLU A 6 -21.65 -26.50 -2.25
C GLU A 6 -20.55 -25.62 -1.64
N GLU A 7 -19.59 -25.21 -2.45
CA GLU A 7 -18.75 -24.06 -2.12
C GLU A 7 -18.65 -23.13 -3.33
N LYS A 8 -19.34 -21.98 -3.22
CA LYS A 8 -18.86 -20.67 -3.67
C LYS A 8 -19.51 -19.60 -2.78
N PRO A 9 -18.76 -18.57 -2.39
CA PRO A 9 -18.56 -17.44 -3.30
C PRO A 9 -17.08 -17.10 -3.51
N PHE A 10 -16.60 -17.33 -4.73
CA PHE A 10 -15.22 -17.06 -5.18
C PHE A 10 -14.99 -15.59 -5.58
N ALA A 11 -15.88 -14.66 -5.18
CA ALA A 11 -15.89 -13.28 -5.69
C ALA A 11 -15.10 -12.27 -4.84
N ASP A 12 -14.91 -12.52 -3.54
CA ASP A 12 -14.20 -11.60 -2.63
C ASP A 12 -12.67 -11.77 -2.63
N SER A 13 -12.16 -12.90 -3.15
CA SER A 13 -10.72 -13.22 -3.05
C SER A 13 -9.82 -12.37 -3.96
N ASP A 14 -10.34 -11.87 -5.10
CA ASP A 14 -9.50 -11.30 -6.16
C ASP A 14 -9.01 -9.87 -5.83
N LYS A 15 -9.81 -9.06 -5.12
CA LYS A 15 -9.45 -7.66 -4.79
C LYS A 15 -8.68 -7.52 -3.48
N THR A 16 -9.03 -8.35 -2.48
CA THR A 16 -8.22 -8.47 -1.26
C THR A 16 -6.80 -8.91 -1.60
N THR A 17 -6.65 -9.75 -2.63
CA THR A 17 -5.34 -10.11 -3.20
C THR A 17 -4.61 -8.89 -3.78
N GLY A 18 -5.29 -8.01 -4.52
CA GLY A 18 -4.70 -6.79 -5.06
C GLY A 18 -4.21 -5.82 -3.99
N LEU A 19 -5.02 -5.57 -2.95
CA LEU A 19 -4.65 -4.70 -1.84
C LEU A 19 -3.47 -5.27 -1.04
N LEU A 20 -3.49 -6.58 -0.78
CA LEU A 20 -2.39 -7.28 -0.11
C LEU A 20 -1.08 -7.18 -0.91
N VAL A 21 -1.11 -7.40 -2.21
CA VAL A 21 0.11 -7.28 -3.06
C VAL A 21 0.69 -5.86 -2.99
N LEU A 22 -0.15 -4.83 -2.92
CA LEU A 22 0.30 -3.44 -2.81
C LEU A 22 0.82 -3.12 -1.41
N GLU A 23 0.19 -3.63 -0.35
CA GLU A 23 0.68 -3.53 1.03
C GLU A 23 2.05 -4.19 1.18
N GLU A 24 2.20 -5.42 0.67
CA GLU A 24 3.49 -6.13 0.61
C GLU A 24 4.55 -5.28 -0.08
N LYS A 25 4.18 -4.64 -1.20
CA LYS A 25 5.12 -3.78 -1.93
C LYS A 25 5.51 -2.52 -1.16
N LEU A 26 4.58 -1.91 -0.43
CA LEU A 26 4.86 -0.75 0.43
C LEU A 26 5.83 -1.13 1.56
N VAL A 27 5.58 -2.26 2.23
CA VAL A 27 6.47 -2.76 3.29
C VAL A 27 7.84 -3.12 2.73
N GLU A 28 7.91 -3.77 1.57
CA GLU A 28 9.16 -4.05 0.87
C GLU A 28 9.96 -2.75 0.59
N LEU A 29 9.30 -1.69 0.11
CA LEU A 29 9.93 -0.39 -0.14
C LEU A 29 10.46 0.24 1.16
N MET A 30 9.70 0.15 2.26
CA MET A 30 10.15 0.61 3.58
C MET A 30 11.39 -0.14 4.06
N LEU A 31 11.41 -1.46 3.91
CA LEU A 31 12.54 -2.29 4.36
C LEU A 31 13.80 -2.05 3.52
N LYS A 32 13.67 -1.94 2.18
CA LYS A 32 14.82 -1.78 1.28
C LYS A 32 15.35 -0.35 1.21
N TYR A 33 14.45 0.64 1.16
CA TYR A 33 14.79 2.03 0.84
C TYR A 33 14.32 3.02 1.90
N GLY A 34 13.97 2.56 3.09
CA GLY A 34 13.27 3.36 4.10
C GLY A 34 13.95 4.68 4.48
N ASP A 35 15.27 4.72 4.49
CA ASP A 35 16.11 5.89 4.82
C ASP A 35 16.38 6.82 3.63
N ARG A 36 15.95 6.45 2.42
CA ARG A 36 16.14 7.26 1.22
C ARG A 36 15.23 8.49 1.27
N ILE A 37 15.81 9.64 0.90
CA ILE A 37 15.10 10.91 0.83
C ILE A 37 14.36 11.04 -0.50
N LEU A 38 13.08 11.38 -0.42
CA LEU A 38 12.19 11.69 -1.51
C LEU A 38 11.95 13.19 -1.59
N THR A 39 11.73 13.70 -2.80
CA THR A 39 11.39 15.13 -3.01
C THR A 39 9.94 15.25 -3.41
N ARG A 40 9.12 15.83 -2.53
CA ARG A 40 7.68 15.96 -2.72
C ARG A 40 7.28 17.41 -2.92
N ARG A 41 6.02 17.61 -3.32
CA ARG A 41 5.40 18.94 -3.43
C ARG A 41 4.10 18.93 -2.67
N ASP A 42 3.89 19.97 -1.87
CA ASP A 42 2.64 20.19 -1.16
C ASP A 42 1.54 20.73 -2.09
N SER A 43 0.37 21.03 -1.53
CA SER A 43 -0.76 21.63 -2.25
C SER A 43 -0.50 23.04 -2.80
N GLU A 44 0.48 23.76 -2.24
CA GLU A 44 0.91 25.10 -2.67
C GLU A 44 2.07 25.03 -3.69
N ASN A 45 2.46 23.82 -4.10
CA ASN A 45 3.57 23.53 -5.02
C ASN A 45 4.96 23.87 -4.44
N ASN A 46 5.09 23.97 -3.11
CA ASN A 46 6.38 24.08 -2.44
C ASN A 46 7.03 22.69 -2.35
N SER A 47 8.33 22.62 -2.63
CA SER A 47 9.09 21.38 -2.49
C SER A 47 9.47 21.12 -1.04
N TYR A 48 9.21 19.90 -0.57
CA TYR A 48 9.66 19.40 0.73
C TYR A 48 10.37 18.07 0.58
N GLN A 49 11.16 17.70 1.60
CA GLN A 49 11.86 16.43 1.67
C GLN A 49 11.24 15.55 2.75
N THR A 50 11.17 14.26 2.48
CA THR A 50 10.63 13.23 3.39
C THR A 50 11.34 11.91 3.09
N THR A 51 11.46 11.01 4.06
CA THR A 51 11.98 9.67 3.80
C THR A 51 10.90 8.77 3.17
N VAL A 52 11.33 7.65 2.56
CA VAL A 52 10.41 6.61 2.08
C VAL A 52 9.52 6.10 3.22
N ILE A 53 10.10 5.86 4.40
CA ILE A 53 9.37 5.41 5.57
C ILE A 53 8.32 6.45 6.00
N GLU A 54 8.70 7.72 6.15
CA GLU A 54 7.78 8.77 6.61
C GLU A 54 6.61 8.94 5.64
N GLU A 55 6.88 8.93 4.33
CA GLU A 55 5.85 9.05 3.31
C GLU A 55 4.86 7.88 3.34
N ILE A 56 5.35 6.64 3.45
CA ILE A 56 4.50 5.45 3.46
C ILE A 56 3.69 5.36 4.76
N ILE A 57 4.31 5.67 5.91
CA ILE A 57 3.59 5.74 7.19
C ILE A 57 2.52 6.83 7.17
N HIS A 58 2.84 8.01 6.65
CA HIS A 58 1.87 9.09 6.48
C HIS A 58 0.68 8.66 5.62
N HIS A 59 0.93 7.96 4.51
CA HIS A 59 -0.12 7.41 3.65
C HIS A 59 -1.06 6.46 4.42
N PHE A 60 -0.53 5.52 5.22
CA PHE A 60 -1.37 4.62 6.00
C PHE A 60 -2.17 5.34 7.10
N GLN A 61 -1.61 6.40 7.69
CA GLN A 61 -2.26 7.17 8.76
C GLN A 61 -3.31 8.16 8.24
N GLU A 62 -3.06 8.83 7.11
CA GLU A 62 -3.95 9.85 6.53
C GLU A 62 -5.34 9.27 6.25
N ASP A 63 -5.40 8.04 5.75
CA ASP A 63 -6.63 7.38 5.30
C ASP A 63 -7.11 6.26 6.26
N ASP A 64 -6.50 6.12 7.45
CA ASP A 64 -6.73 5.02 8.42
C ASP A 64 -6.80 3.64 7.72
N CYS A 65 -5.80 3.37 6.89
CA CYS A 65 -5.74 2.18 6.05
C CYS A 65 -5.49 0.94 6.92
N GLU A 66 -6.40 -0.03 6.84
CA GLU A 66 -6.23 -1.32 7.50
C GLU A 66 -5.02 -2.08 6.93
N ILE A 67 -4.17 -2.60 7.84
CA ILE A 67 -3.06 -3.50 7.50
C ILE A 67 -3.55 -4.94 7.56
N LEU A 68 -3.47 -5.64 6.43
CA LEU A 68 -4.10 -6.93 6.19
C LEU A 68 -3.36 -8.09 6.84
N THR A 69 -2.02 -8.04 6.93
CA THR A 69 -1.24 -9.12 7.56
C THR A 69 -0.67 -8.74 8.90
N GLU A 70 -0.60 -9.71 9.81
CA GLU A 70 -0.01 -9.53 11.14
C GLU A 70 1.49 -9.20 11.05
N THR A 71 2.23 -9.84 10.12
CA THR A 71 3.65 -9.55 9.91
C THR A 71 3.87 -8.11 9.43
N ASN A 72 3.06 -7.61 8.49
CA ASN A 72 3.15 -6.20 8.05
C ASN A 72 2.78 -5.24 9.17
N ARG A 73 1.76 -5.59 9.96
CA ARG A 73 1.34 -4.79 11.10
C ARG A 73 2.48 -4.63 12.10
N LYS A 74 3.13 -5.72 12.51
CA LYS A 74 4.32 -5.68 13.37
C LYS A 74 5.42 -4.79 12.80
N ILE A 75 5.77 -4.96 11.51
CA ILE A 75 6.82 -4.15 10.86
C ILE A 75 6.45 -2.67 10.89
N ILE A 76 5.24 -2.33 10.48
CA ILE A 76 4.75 -0.95 10.42
C ILE A 76 4.71 -0.34 11.83
N ASP A 77 4.29 -1.08 12.85
CA ASP A 77 4.25 -0.60 14.22
C ASP A 77 5.64 -0.37 14.81
N GLU A 78 6.60 -1.26 14.53
CA GLU A 78 8.01 -1.05 14.88
C GLU A 78 8.58 0.21 14.21
N VAL A 79 8.27 0.41 12.92
CA VAL A 79 8.69 1.63 12.21
C VAL A 79 8.04 2.87 12.80
N ARG A 80 6.75 2.85 13.13
CA ARG A 80 6.04 3.98 13.78
C ARG A 80 6.69 4.33 15.12
N GLN A 81 6.98 3.34 15.96
CA GLN A 81 7.67 3.57 17.23
C GLN A 81 9.07 4.15 17.03
N GLY A 82 9.79 3.73 15.98
CA GLY A 82 11.06 4.33 15.59
C GLY A 82 10.91 5.81 15.25
N LEU A 83 9.93 6.16 14.41
CA LEU A 83 9.67 7.55 14.04
C LEU A 83 9.33 8.44 15.23
N GLU A 84 8.53 7.95 16.18
CA GLU A 84 8.24 8.66 17.45
C GLU A 84 9.52 8.94 18.27
N GLN A 85 10.53 8.08 18.12
CA GLN A 85 11.84 8.20 18.77
C GLN A 85 12.89 8.91 17.90
N ASN A 86 12.51 9.45 16.73
CA ASN A 86 13.41 10.00 15.70
C ASN A 86 14.47 8.99 15.21
N GLU A 87 14.10 7.71 15.15
CA GLU A 87 14.92 6.61 14.67
C GLU A 87 14.32 6.01 13.39
N ILE A 88 15.09 5.99 12.29
CA ILE A 88 14.68 5.32 11.06
C ILE A 88 14.98 3.83 11.17
N ARG A 89 13.94 3.01 11.27
CA ARG A 89 14.02 1.55 11.33
C ARG A 89 13.76 0.95 9.94
N SER A 90 14.83 0.70 9.19
CA SER A 90 14.78 0.01 7.89
C SER A 90 15.28 -1.44 8.02
N GLY A 91 15.45 -2.18 6.91
CA GLY A 91 15.71 -3.62 6.91
C GLY A 91 16.81 -4.10 7.87
N ASN A 92 17.87 -3.30 8.07
CA ASN A 92 18.96 -3.65 8.99
C ASN A 92 18.55 -3.70 10.46
N PHE A 93 17.59 -2.87 10.89
CA PHE A 93 17.08 -2.86 12.26
C PHE A 93 16.39 -4.18 12.59
N PHE A 94 15.58 -4.68 11.68
CA PHE A 94 14.73 -5.84 11.92
C PHE A 94 15.52 -7.17 11.99
N PHE A 95 16.74 -7.24 11.45
CA PHE A 95 17.62 -8.39 11.69
C PHE A 95 17.96 -8.59 13.17
N GLY A 96 17.92 -7.52 13.98
CA GLY A 96 18.20 -7.58 15.41
C GLY A 96 17.05 -8.10 16.27
N LEU A 97 15.82 -8.16 15.74
CA LEU A 97 14.62 -8.49 16.52
C LEU A 97 14.38 -9.99 16.73
N MET A 98 15.11 -10.87 16.04
CA MET A 98 14.98 -12.34 16.12
C MET A 98 13.55 -12.87 15.92
N ASP A 99 12.69 -12.15 15.18
CA ASP A 99 11.36 -12.64 14.77
C ASP A 99 11.51 -13.43 13.45
N GLU A 100 11.10 -14.71 13.45
CA GLU A 100 11.31 -15.65 12.33
C GLU A 100 10.53 -15.24 11.07
N ASP A 101 9.28 -14.79 11.23
CA ASP A 101 8.41 -14.37 10.13
C ASP A 101 8.95 -13.09 9.47
N ILE A 102 9.42 -12.14 10.30
CA ILE A 102 10.03 -10.90 9.82
C ILE A 102 11.38 -11.21 9.16
N SER A 103 12.19 -12.09 9.74
CA SER A 103 13.51 -12.45 9.21
C SER A 103 13.44 -13.05 7.80
N GLY A 104 12.47 -13.94 7.55
CA GLY A 104 12.24 -14.49 6.21
C GLY A 104 11.89 -13.41 5.20
N LYS A 105 10.98 -12.50 5.59
CA LYS A 105 10.55 -11.38 4.74
C LYS A 105 11.66 -10.38 4.42
N ILE A 106 12.52 -10.07 5.40
CA ILE A 106 13.72 -9.23 5.16
C ILE A 106 14.66 -9.95 4.21
N ALA A 107 14.90 -11.24 4.40
CA ALA A 107 15.80 -12.00 3.53
C ALA A 107 15.30 -11.96 2.08
N ASP A 108 14.01 -12.21 1.84
CA ASP A 108 13.42 -12.11 0.50
C ASP A 108 13.55 -10.69 -0.07
N ALA A 109 13.23 -9.66 0.73
CA ALA A 109 13.36 -8.27 0.30
C ALA A 109 14.81 -7.89 -0.04
N LEU A 110 15.79 -8.26 0.76
CA LEU A 110 17.19 -7.85 0.58
C LEU A 110 17.98 -8.72 -0.41
N VAL A 111 17.59 -9.98 -0.61
CA VAL A 111 18.25 -10.90 -1.57
C VAL A 111 17.92 -10.52 -3.02
N GLU A 112 16.76 -9.97 -3.30
CA GLU A 112 16.38 -9.46 -4.64
C GLU A 112 17.24 -8.27 -5.14
N ASN A 113 18.23 -7.80 -4.37
CA ASN A 113 19.11 -6.68 -4.74
C ASN A 113 20.04 -6.96 -5.95
N TYR A 114 20.25 -8.21 -6.38
CA TYR A 114 21.29 -8.50 -7.38
C TYR A 114 20.81 -8.68 -8.82
N GLU A 115 19.53 -8.97 -9.06
CA GLU A 115 19.04 -9.15 -10.42
C GLU A 115 17.67 -8.49 -10.56
N THR A 116 17.67 -7.25 -11.07
CA THR A 116 16.55 -6.66 -11.80
C THR A 116 15.18 -6.91 -11.15
N SER A 117 14.80 -6.14 -10.13
CA SER A 117 13.38 -6.00 -9.80
C SER A 117 12.66 -5.64 -11.10
N ASP A 118 11.92 -6.59 -11.68
CA ASP A 118 11.40 -6.49 -13.03
C ASP A 118 10.14 -5.62 -12.99
N TRP A 119 10.33 -4.32 -12.73
CA TRP A 119 9.29 -3.28 -12.59
C TRP A 119 8.37 -3.21 -13.83
N ARG A 120 8.82 -3.78 -14.95
CA ARG A 120 8.03 -4.02 -16.16
C ARG A 120 6.80 -4.89 -15.89
N LYS A 121 6.85 -5.83 -14.95
CA LYS A 121 5.69 -6.64 -14.51
C LYS A 121 4.57 -5.78 -13.92
N PHE A 122 4.91 -4.60 -13.39
CA PHE A 122 3.98 -3.61 -12.86
C PHE A 122 3.71 -2.46 -13.85
N ASN A 123 4.22 -2.57 -15.09
CA ASN A 123 4.12 -1.57 -16.15
C ASN A 123 4.80 -0.22 -15.83
N ILE A 124 6.01 -0.26 -15.25
CA ILE A 124 6.75 0.90 -14.76
C ILE A 124 8.11 1.02 -15.52
N TYR A 125 8.45 2.19 -16.11
CA TYR A 125 9.65 2.42 -16.95
C TYR A 125 10.38 3.76 -16.63
N PHE A 126 11.69 3.79 -16.35
CA PHE A 126 12.40 5.05 -15.96
C PHE A 126 13.92 5.14 -16.29
N ARG A 127 14.54 6.32 -16.01
CA ARG A 127 15.89 6.75 -16.46
C ARG A 127 17.01 6.81 -15.38
N THR A 128 16.76 6.99 -14.08
CA THR A 128 17.78 6.98 -12.99
C THR A 128 17.22 6.42 -11.69
N GLU A 129 18.03 5.75 -10.86
CA GLU A 129 17.58 4.97 -9.68
C GLU A 129 16.85 5.80 -8.58
N ASP A 130 17.30 7.02 -8.28
CA ASP A 130 16.63 7.87 -7.27
C ASP A 130 15.32 8.49 -7.81
N GLU A 131 15.30 8.95 -9.07
CA GLU A 131 14.06 9.42 -9.71
C GLU A 131 13.07 8.26 -9.95
N VAL A 132 13.58 7.03 -10.15
CA VAL A 132 12.79 5.80 -10.18
C VAL A 132 12.11 5.64 -8.83
N LEU A 133 12.86 5.68 -7.74
CA LEU A 133 12.32 5.42 -6.41
C LEU A 133 11.23 6.43 -6.02
N ASP A 134 11.44 7.73 -6.27
CA ASP A 134 10.42 8.76 -6.02
C ASP A 134 9.09 8.43 -6.69
N LYS A 135 9.16 8.06 -7.99
CA LYS A 135 7.99 7.73 -8.80
C LYS A 135 7.38 6.40 -8.41
N VAL A 136 8.19 5.38 -8.12
CA VAL A 136 7.70 4.05 -7.69
C VAL A 136 6.92 4.17 -6.40
N VAL A 137 7.48 4.83 -5.37
CA VAL A 137 6.80 5.02 -4.09
C VAL A 137 5.47 5.74 -4.29
N ARG A 138 5.47 6.82 -5.09
CA ARG A 138 4.26 7.58 -5.43
C ARG A 138 3.22 6.73 -6.16
N ASP A 139 3.63 5.94 -7.14
CA ASP A 139 2.74 5.11 -7.96
C ASP A 139 2.12 3.98 -7.12
N VAL A 140 2.93 3.29 -6.31
CA VAL A 140 2.45 2.22 -5.42
C VAL A 140 1.47 2.78 -4.38
N ILE A 141 1.75 3.94 -3.77
CA ILE A 141 0.81 4.64 -2.87
C ILE A 141 -0.50 4.96 -3.59
N LEU A 142 -0.46 5.54 -4.78
CA LEU A 142 -1.67 5.89 -5.53
C LEU A 142 -2.49 4.65 -5.92
N ARG A 143 -1.84 3.55 -6.31
CA ARG A 143 -2.50 2.27 -6.59
C ARG A 143 -3.10 1.67 -5.33
N HIS A 144 -2.41 1.73 -4.20
CA HIS A 144 -2.95 1.28 -2.92
C HIS A 144 -4.21 2.07 -2.55
N LYS A 145 -4.15 3.42 -2.62
CA LYS A 145 -5.34 4.28 -2.40
C LYS A 145 -6.49 3.89 -3.33
N ARG A 146 -6.20 3.62 -4.60
CA ARG A 146 -7.22 3.20 -5.58
C ARG A 146 -7.91 1.90 -5.18
N GLU A 147 -7.13 0.86 -4.84
CA GLU A 147 -7.69 -0.43 -4.43
C GLU A 147 -8.44 -0.34 -3.10
N TYR A 148 -7.95 0.49 -2.17
CA TYR A 148 -8.64 0.74 -0.90
C TYR A 148 -10.00 1.42 -1.13
N VAL A 149 -10.06 2.43 -2.01
CA VAL A 149 -11.33 3.07 -2.40
C VAL A 149 -12.30 2.06 -3.03
N LEU A 150 -11.80 1.10 -3.81
CA LEU A 150 -12.64 0.03 -4.37
C LEU A 150 -13.19 -0.91 -3.29
N LYS A 151 -12.37 -1.29 -2.29
CA LYS A 151 -12.80 -2.04 -1.11
C LYS A 151 -13.91 -1.29 -0.37
N LEU A 152 -13.71 -0.01 -0.05
CA LEU A 152 -14.72 0.82 0.65
C LEU A 152 -16.05 0.91 -0.11
N ILE A 153 -16.00 1.06 -1.45
CA ILE A 153 -17.22 1.06 -2.27
C ILE A 153 -17.95 -0.28 -2.18
N GLU A 154 -17.23 -1.39 -2.13
CA GLU A 154 -17.80 -2.73 -2.03
C GLU A 154 -18.40 -3.01 -0.66
N ASP A 155 -17.72 -2.61 0.41
CA ASP A 155 -18.22 -2.71 1.79
C ASP A 155 -19.51 -1.90 1.95
N LEU A 156 -19.54 -0.68 1.43
CA LEU A 156 -20.76 0.14 1.40
C LEU A 156 -21.87 -0.51 0.58
N LYS A 157 -21.56 -1.15 -0.55
CA LYS A 157 -22.56 -1.88 -1.34
C LYS A 157 -23.13 -3.07 -0.60
N LYS A 158 -22.31 -3.83 0.14
CA LYS A 158 -22.79 -4.93 0.99
C LYS A 158 -23.74 -4.42 2.07
N SER A 159 -23.43 -3.28 2.69
CA SER A 159 -24.30 -2.67 3.70
C SER A 159 -25.67 -2.18 3.17
N LEU A 160 -25.82 -1.94 1.86
CA LEU A 160 -27.11 -1.57 1.25
C LEU A 160 -28.15 -2.70 1.30
N ASP A 161 -27.71 -3.95 1.42
CA ASP A 161 -28.60 -5.10 1.53
C ASP A 161 -29.12 -5.26 2.98
N GLU A 162 -28.47 -4.62 3.94
CA GLU A 162 -28.71 -4.78 5.38
C GLU A 162 -29.43 -3.58 6.02
N THR A 163 -29.52 -2.43 5.34
CA THR A 163 -30.14 -1.21 5.88
C THR A 163 -31.27 -0.63 5.03
N GLU A 164 -32.25 0.01 5.69
CA GLU A 164 -33.35 0.74 5.03
C GLU A 164 -32.93 2.16 4.61
N GLU A 165 -31.96 2.77 5.31
CA GLU A 165 -31.44 4.12 5.02
C GLU A 165 -30.37 4.11 3.92
N LYS A 166 -30.81 3.95 2.67
CA LYS A 166 -29.90 3.78 1.51
C LYS A 166 -29.36 5.09 0.93
N ALA A 167 -30.00 6.23 1.21
CA ALA A 167 -29.69 7.51 0.57
C ALA A 167 -28.26 7.99 0.89
N GLU A 168 -27.86 7.95 2.17
CA GLU A 168 -26.53 8.36 2.61
C GLU A 168 -25.45 7.46 2.02
N ILE A 169 -25.67 6.15 2.01
CA ILE A 169 -24.73 5.18 1.44
C ILE A 169 -24.53 5.41 -0.07
N TYR A 170 -25.59 5.70 -0.83
CA TYR A 170 -25.47 6.05 -2.24
C TYR A 170 -24.68 7.34 -2.47
N GLU A 171 -24.85 8.34 -1.61
CA GLU A 171 -24.05 9.57 -1.66
C GLU A 171 -22.56 9.29 -1.42
N GLN A 172 -22.24 8.48 -0.40
CA GLN A 172 -20.86 8.07 -0.11
C GLN A 172 -20.24 7.30 -1.28
N ILE A 173 -20.95 6.31 -1.84
CA ILE A 173 -20.50 5.55 -3.03
C ILE A 173 -20.23 6.49 -4.21
N THR A 174 -21.06 7.51 -4.40
CA THR A 174 -20.88 8.49 -5.49
C THR A 174 -19.60 9.31 -5.29
N LYS A 175 -19.36 9.82 -4.08
CA LYS A 175 -18.13 10.55 -3.73
C LYS A 175 -16.88 9.69 -3.91
N LEU A 176 -16.91 8.44 -3.46
CA LEU A 176 -15.79 7.50 -3.62
C LEU A 176 -15.51 7.16 -5.09
N ASN A 177 -16.55 7.00 -5.92
CA ASN A 177 -16.35 6.80 -7.37
C ASN A 177 -15.70 8.04 -8.03
N GLN A 178 -16.09 9.25 -7.63
CA GLN A 178 -15.44 10.47 -8.13
C GLN A 178 -13.97 10.55 -7.71
N LEU A 179 -13.66 10.16 -6.46
CA LEU A 179 -12.28 10.08 -5.97
C LEU A 179 -11.46 9.06 -6.77
N ARG A 180 -12.01 7.85 -7.00
CA ARG A 180 -11.35 6.82 -7.82
C ARG A 180 -11.00 7.34 -9.21
N ILE A 181 -11.94 8.03 -9.88
CA ILE A 181 -11.69 8.60 -11.22
C ILE A 181 -10.56 9.63 -11.18
N LYS A 182 -10.48 10.47 -10.14
CA LYS A 182 -9.38 11.43 -9.98
C LYS A 182 -8.03 10.71 -9.77
N ILE A 183 -8.01 9.62 -9.02
CA ILE A 183 -6.80 8.79 -8.83
C ILE A 183 -6.39 8.15 -10.16
N ASP A 184 -7.33 7.56 -10.89
CA ASP A 184 -7.09 6.97 -12.21
C ASP A 184 -6.48 8.01 -13.17
N GLN A 185 -7.03 9.22 -13.23
CA GLN A 185 -6.48 10.31 -14.06
C GLN A 185 -5.04 10.69 -13.66
N LYS A 186 -4.71 10.69 -12.37
CA LYS A 186 -3.34 10.93 -11.90
C LYS A 186 -2.41 9.80 -12.31
N LEU A 187 -2.83 8.54 -12.17
CA LEU A 187 -2.05 7.37 -12.58
C LEU A 187 -1.77 7.39 -14.09
N PHE A 188 -2.79 7.63 -14.93
CA PHE A 188 -2.63 7.70 -16.40
C PHE A 188 -1.78 8.88 -16.87
N ARG A 189 -1.72 9.98 -16.13
CA ARG A 189 -0.86 11.14 -16.45
C ARG A 189 0.61 10.89 -16.11
N ASN A 190 0.89 9.92 -15.23
CA ASN A 190 2.24 9.59 -14.76
C ASN A 190 2.88 8.41 -15.51
N LEU A 191 2.14 7.75 -16.42
CA LEU A 191 2.62 6.73 -17.37
C LEU A 191 3.11 7.39 -18.66
#